data_AF-A0A925SL83-F1
#
_entry.id   AF-A0A925SL83-F1
#
_cell.length_a   1.000
_cell.length_b   1.000
_cell.length_c   1.000
_cell.angle_alpha   90.00
_cell.angle_beta   90.00
_cell.angle_gamma   90.00
#
_symmetry.space_group_name_H-M   'P 1'
#
loop_
_entity.id
_entity.type
_entity.pdbx_description
1 polymer ?
#
loop_
_entity_poly.entity_id
_entity_poly.type
_entity_poly.pdbx_seq_one_letter_code
_entity_poly.pdbx_strand_id
1 'polypeptide(L)'
;MNILSPAYCSLALLLCATAYGQKSDLAPFKQRQDIISKAAGLIESRGRPVVLPDDLMNPFVGRVEAPQVDAADTSTASVVDALAGTELLARLAAQIPVSGTASLDGEALLLLGQKRLKAGDVVRISFEGKSYELTITYIGSTSFTVSKSGLSHTRPTRLAR
;
A
#
# COMPACT_ATOMS: atom_id res chain seq x y z
N MET A 1 62.87 -44.77 -18.04
CA MET A 1 62.55 -44.29 -16.69
C MET A 1 63.14 -42.89 -16.54
N ASN A 2 62.30 -41.86 -16.45
CA ASN A 2 62.57 -40.57 -15.83
C ASN A 2 61.24 -39.81 -15.78
N ILE A 3 60.69 -39.65 -14.58
CA ILE A 3 59.41 -39.02 -14.29
C ILE A 3 59.76 -37.63 -13.75
N LEU A 4 59.41 -36.56 -14.49
CA LEU A 4 59.54 -35.18 -14.02
C LEU A 4 58.15 -34.63 -13.68
N SER A 5 58.10 -34.06 -12.49
CA SER A 5 56.96 -33.62 -11.68
C SER A 5 56.28 -32.33 -12.19
N PRO A 6 54.95 -32.18 -12.10
CA PRO A 6 54.28 -30.87 -12.16
C PRO A 6 53.93 -30.39 -10.74
N ALA A 7 54.92 -29.86 -10.02
CA ALA A 7 54.76 -29.36 -8.66
C ALA A 7 54.78 -27.82 -8.56
N TYR A 8 54.31 -27.05 -9.55
CA TYR A 8 54.31 -25.58 -9.44
C TYR A 8 53.18 -24.94 -10.26
N CYS A 9 51.93 -25.07 -9.83
CA CYS A 9 50.85 -24.24 -10.39
C CYS A 9 49.82 -23.77 -9.34
N SER A 10 50.19 -23.80 -8.05
CA SER A 10 49.22 -23.61 -6.96
C SER A 10 49.55 -22.45 -6.02
N LEU A 11 50.49 -21.56 -6.36
CA LEU A 11 50.98 -20.54 -5.42
C LEU A 11 51.03 -19.12 -6.03
N ALA A 12 49.95 -18.67 -6.65
CA ALA A 12 49.85 -17.29 -7.16
C ALA A 12 48.42 -16.71 -7.09
N LEU A 13 47.68 -17.00 -6.02
CA LEU A 13 46.32 -16.47 -5.82
C LEU A 13 46.09 -15.94 -4.40
N LEU A 14 47.13 -15.35 -3.80
CA LEU A 14 47.09 -14.86 -2.42
C LEU A 14 47.63 -13.43 -2.32
N LEU A 15 47.11 -12.52 -3.15
CA LEU A 15 47.32 -11.08 -2.97
C LEU A 15 46.08 -10.28 -3.40
N CYS A 16 45.69 -9.34 -2.53
CA CYS A 16 44.74 -8.24 -2.74
C CYS A 16 43.23 -8.55 -2.70
N ALA A 17 42.71 -8.82 -1.49
CA ALA A 17 41.33 -8.48 -1.14
C ALA A 17 41.32 -7.33 -0.11
N THR A 18 41.67 -6.12 -0.54
CA THR A 18 41.34 -4.90 0.21
C THR A 18 39.87 -4.58 -0.05
N ALA A 19 38.98 -5.20 0.74
CA ALA A 19 37.58 -4.83 0.76
C ALA A 19 37.46 -3.38 1.26
N TYR A 20 37.23 -2.45 0.33
CA TYR A 20 36.73 -1.12 0.64
C TYR A 20 35.40 -1.31 1.36
N GLY A 21 35.42 -1.15 2.69
CA GLY A 21 34.19 -1.15 3.48
C GLY A 21 33.26 -0.06 2.96
N GLN A 22 32.11 -0.47 2.42
CA GLN A 22 31.06 0.45 2.05
C GLN A 22 30.72 1.27 3.29
N LYS A 23 30.97 2.58 3.24
CA LYS A 23 30.51 3.49 4.29
C LYS A 23 29.00 3.44 4.23
N SER A 24 28.42 2.79 5.23
CA SER A 24 26.97 2.68 5.37
C SER A 24 26.40 4.10 5.40
N ASP A 25 25.48 4.41 4.47
CA ASP A 25 24.73 5.68 4.42
C ASP A 25 23.71 5.80 5.57
N LEU A 26 23.79 4.87 6.52
CA LEU A 26 22.91 4.78 7.65
C LEU A 26 23.45 5.62 8.79
N ALA A 27 22.60 6.51 9.30
CA ALA A 27 22.93 7.31 10.47
C ALA A 27 23.35 6.42 11.66
N PRO A 28 24.29 6.89 12.51
CA PRO A 28 24.67 6.20 13.73
C PRO A 28 23.47 5.78 14.57
N PHE A 29 23.57 4.66 15.27
CA PHE A 29 22.47 4.03 16.01
C PHE A 29 21.69 5.01 16.91
N LYS A 30 22.42 5.84 17.67
CA LYS A 30 21.83 6.86 18.56
C LYS A 30 20.96 7.87 17.79
N GLN A 31 21.44 8.38 16.66
CA GLN A 31 20.69 9.34 15.84
C GLN A 31 19.42 8.71 15.27
N ARG A 32 19.46 7.42 14.90
CA ARG A 32 18.26 6.71 14.44
C ARG A 32 17.21 6.57 15.54
N GLN A 33 17.63 6.25 16.76
CA GLN A 33 16.71 6.18 17.90
C GLN A 33 16.05 7.54 18.19
N ASP A 34 16.82 8.62 18.09
CA ASP A 34 16.29 9.98 18.27
C ASP A 34 15.25 10.34 17.21
N ILE A 35 15.51 9.99 15.94
CA ILE A 35 14.58 10.21 14.83
C ILE A 35 13.28 9.41 15.05
N ILE A 36 13.40 8.12 15.41
CA ILE A 36 12.25 7.26 15.65
C ILE A 36 11.40 7.81 16.81
N SER A 37 12.05 8.23 17.90
CA SER A 37 11.35 8.77 19.08
C SER A 37 10.60 10.05 18.74
N LYS A 38 11.22 10.95 17.95
CA LYS A 38 10.56 12.17 17.46
C LYS A 38 9.39 11.84 16.53
N ALA A 39 9.56 10.91 15.60
CA ALA A 39 8.51 10.48 14.69
C ALA A 39 7.31 9.89 15.45
N ALA A 40 7.57 9.06 16.46
CA ALA A 40 6.53 8.49 17.33
C ALA A 40 5.73 9.59 18.05
N GLY A 41 6.41 10.57 18.66
CA GLY A 41 5.74 11.69 19.32
C GLY A 41 4.90 12.57 18.38
N LEU A 42 5.32 12.71 17.12
CA LEU A 42 4.52 13.42 16.11
C LEU A 42 3.29 12.63 15.67
N ILE A 43 3.38 11.30 15.62
CA ILE A 43 2.22 10.45 15.31
C ILE A 43 1.20 10.51 16.44
N GLU A 44 1.64 10.46 17.70
CA GLU A 44 0.77 10.54 18.88
C GLU A 44 0.11 11.91 19.08
N SER A 45 0.69 12.97 18.51
CA SER A 45 0.13 14.32 18.55
C SER A 45 -0.80 14.63 17.36
N ARG A 46 -0.79 13.82 16.30
CA ARG A 46 -1.77 13.95 15.20
C ARG A 46 -3.18 13.66 15.74
N GLY A 47 -4.07 14.63 15.54
CA GLY A 47 -5.49 14.48 15.88
C GLY A 47 -5.86 14.88 17.31
N ARG A 48 -4.91 15.35 18.15
CA ARG A 48 -5.30 16.06 19.37
C ARG A 48 -5.91 17.41 18.97
N PRO A 49 -7.16 17.70 19.35
CA PRO A 49 -7.71 19.02 19.13
C PRO A 49 -6.84 20.03 19.88
N VAL A 50 -6.22 20.95 19.14
CA VAL A 50 -5.53 22.09 19.75
C VAL A 50 -6.62 22.98 20.30
N VAL A 51 -6.72 23.08 21.62
CA VAL A 51 -7.62 24.04 22.28
C VAL A 51 -6.96 25.41 22.17
N LEU A 52 -7.50 26.25 21.30
CA LEU A 52 -7.06 27.64 21.19
C LEU A 52 -7.68 28.43 22.36
N PRO A 53 -6.94 29.35 22.99
CA PRO A 53 -7.52 30.26 23.96
C PRO A 53 -8.50 31.23 23.26
N ASP A 54 -9.63 31.52 23.91
CA ASP A 54 -10.71 32.36 23.36
C ASP A 54 -10.32 33.82 23.07
N ASP A 55 -9.19 34.25 23.65
CA ASP A 55 -8.62 35.60 23.50
C ASP A 55 -7.45 35.65 22.50
N LEU A 56 -7.25 34.58 21.72
CA LEU A 56 -6.15 34.54 20.74
C LEU A 56 -6.46 35.44 19.54
N MET A 57 -5.83 36.61 19.52
CA MET A 57 -5.91 37.55 18.41
C MET A 57 -5.03 37.06 17.24
N ASN A 58 -5.62 36.81 16.07
CA ASN A 58 -4.85 36.47 14.88
C ASN A 58 -4.37 37.77 14.20
N PRO A 59 -3.05 37.98 14.00
CA PRO A 59 -2.53 39.21 13.42
C PRO A 59 -2.89 39.41 11.94
N PHE A 60 -3.42 38.39 11.25
CA PHE A 60 -3.79 38.44 9.84
C PHE A 60 -5.29 38.64 9.60
N VAL A 61 -6.16 38.27 10.55
CA VAL A 61 -7.63 38.29 10.38
C VAL A 61 -8.41 38.84 11.59
N GLY A 62 -7.75 39.26 12.66
CA GLY A 62 -8.40 39.76 13.88
C GLY A 62 -8.85 38.63 14.81
N ARG A 63 -9.97 38.83 15.52
CA ARG A 63 -10.51 37.83 16.45
C ARG A 63 -11.03 36.62 15.68
N VAL A 64 -10.50 35.44 15.96
CA VAL A 64 -10.97 34.18 15.40
C VAL A 64 -11.70 33.44 16.52
N GLU A 65 -13.03 33.30 16.39
CA GLU A 65 -13.83 32.47 17.27
C GLU A 65 -13.35 31.00 17.16
N ALA A 66 -13.12 30.32 18.28
CA ALA A 66 -12.75 28.91 18.25
C ALA A 66 -13.91 28.09 17.62
N PRO A 67 -13.64 27.20 16.66
CA PRO A 67 -14.68 26.35 16.10
C PRO A 67 -15.26 25.47 17.22
N GLN A 68 -16.54 25.66 17.53
CA GLN A 68 -17.30 24.80 18.43
C GLN A 68 -17.35 23.41 17.80
N VAL A 69 -16.65 22.46 18.42
CA VAL A 69 -16.64 21.07 17.97
C VAL A 69 -17.89 20.40 18.54
N ASP A 70 -19.00 20.43 17.80
CA ASP A 70 -20.12 19.53 18.06
C ASP A 70 -19.60 18.09 17.90
N ALA A 71 -19.52 17.39 19.02
CA ALA A 71 -18.88 16.08 19.17
C ALA A 71 -19.73 14.92 18.60
N ALA A 72 -20.24 15.06 17.38
CA ALA A 72 -20.88 13.98 16.65
C ALA A 72 -20.34 13.97 15.21
N ASP A 73 -19.85 12.79 14.80
CA ASP A 73 -19.59 12.42 13.40
C ASP A 73 -18.25 12.78 12.74
N THR A 74 -17.13 12.77 13.47
CA THR A 74 -15.81 12.70 12.80
C THR A 74 -14.79 11.84 13.57
N SER A 75 -15.00 10.52 13.62
CA SER A 75 -13.95 9.61 14.13
C SER A 75 -13.95 8.20 13.52
N THR A 76 -14.70 7.94 12.45
CA THR A 76 -14.53 6.73 11.62
C THR A 76 -13.72 6.99 10.35
N ALA A 77 -13.42 8.25 10.02
CA ALA A 77 -12.72 8.59 8.79
C ALA A 77 -11.21 8.28 8.81
N SER A 78 -10.58 8.13 9.98
CA SER A 78 -9.11 8.06 10.10
C SER A 78 -8.52 6.65 9.97
N VAL A 79 -9.30 5.59 10.25
CA VAL A 79 -8.79 4.20 10.12
C VAL A 79 -8.74 3.76 8.64
N VAL A 80 -9.64 4.30 7.82
CA VAL A 80 -9.76 3.94 6.38
C VAL A 80 -8.68 4.62 5.54
N ASP A 81 -8.24 5.82 5.92
CA ASP A 81 -7.11 6.51 5.26
C ASP A 81 -5.74 5.94 5.70
N ALA A 82 -5.68 5.26 6.85
CA ALA A 82 -4.49 4.56 7.32
C ALA A 82 -4.25 3.22 6.60
N LEU A 83 -5.28 2.64 5.96
CA LEU A 83 -5.12 1.50 5.07
C LEU A 83 -4.66 2.02 3.70
N ALA A 84 -3.33 2.09 3.53
CA ALA A 84 -2.66 2.50 2.31
C ALA A 84 -3.34 1.90 1.06
N GLY A 85 -3.50 2.70 0.00
CA GLY A 85 -4.45 2.47 -1.10
C GLY A 85 -4.44 1.08 -1.75
N THR A 86 -3.32 0.35 -1.72
CA THR A 86 -3.22 -1.04 -2.21
C THR A 86 -3.89 -2.06 -1.29
N GLU A 87 -3.75 -1.91 0.04
CA GLU A 87 -4.36 -2.79 1.05
C GLU A 87 -5.89 -2.60 1.07
N LEU A 88 -6.36 -1.35 1.00
CA LEU A 88 -7.78 -1.05 0.84
C LEU A 88 -8.32 -1.69 -0.45
N LEU A 89 -7.61 -1.54 -1.57
CA LEU A 89 -8.01 -2.13 -2.84
C LEU A 89 -8.07 -3.66 -2.77
N ALA A 90 -7.13 -4.31 -2.06
CA ALA A 90 -7.15 -5.75 -1.84
C ALA A 90 -8.38 -6.20 -1.02
N ARG A 91 -8.75 -5.46 0.04
CA ARG A 91 -9.96 -5.73 0.84
C ARG A 91 -11.25 -5.54 0.06
N LEU A 92 -11.35 -4.44 -0.69
CA LEU A 92 -12.49 -4.21 -1.58
C LEU A 92 -12.59 -5.31 -2.63
N ALA A 93 -11.46 -5.68 -3.25
CA ALA A 93 -11.41 -6.77 -4.20
C ALA A 93 -11.87 -8.08 -3.56
N ALA A 94 -11.50 -8.38 -2.32
CA ALA A 94 -11.91 -9.60 -1.61
C ALA A 94 -13.43 -9.68 -1.37
N GLN A 95 -14.09 -8.54 -1.15
CA GLN A 95 -15.54 -8.50 -0.89
C GLN A 95 -16.39 -8.80 -2.14
N ILE A 96 -15.83 -8.70 -3.35
CA ILE A 96 -16.59 -8.94 -4.59
C ILE A 96 -16.95 -10.44 -4.70
N PRO A 97 -18.25 -10.81 -4.69
CA PRO A 97 -18.67 -12.20 -4.80
C PRO A 97 -18.56 -12.64 -6.27
N VAL A 98 -17.38 -13.12 -6.66
CA VAL A 98 -17.14 -13.64 -8.00
C VAL A 98 -17.54 -15.11 -8.03
N SER A 99 -18.49 -15.42 -8.90
CA SER A 99 -19.00 -16.77 -9.12
C SER A 99 -18.13 -17.55 -10.12
N GLY A 100 -17.46 -16.86 -11.03
CA GLY A 100 -16.57 -17.47 -12.02
C GLY A 100 -16.28 -16.54 -13.20
N THR A 101 -15.69 -17.11 -14.24
CA THR A 101 -15.42 -16.47 -15.53
C THR A 101 -16.12 -17.25 -16.63
N ALA A 102 -16.58 -16.57 -17.66
CA ALA A 102 -17.15 -17.18 -18.85
C ALA A 102 -16.58 -16.51 -20.09
N SER A 103 -16.55 -17.23 -21.21
CA SER A 103 -16.26 -16.64 -22.52
C SER A 103 -17.53 -16.76 -23.36
N LEU A 104 -18.02 -15.63 -23.86
CA LEU A 104 -19.16 -15.59 -24.78
C LEU A 104 -18.71 -14.83 -26.02
N ASP A 105 -18.79 -15.48 -27.18
CA ASP A 105 -18.39 -14.90 -28.47
C ASP A 105 -16.94 -14.36 -28.51
N GLY A 106 -16.04 -14.97 -27.73
CA GLY A 106 -14.64 -14.56 -27.63
C GLY A 106 -14.38 -13.43 -26.63
N GLU A 107 -15.41 -12.89 -25.97
CA GLU A 107 -15.26 -11.90 -24.91
C GLU A 107 -15.23 -12.56 -23.53
N ALA A 108 -14.22 -12.21 -22.73
CA ALA A 108 -14.11 -12.64 -21.34
C ALA A 108 -15.09 -11.86 -20.45
N LEU A 109 -15.92 -12.60 -19.72
CA LEU A 109 -16.94 -12.09 -18.81
C LEU A 109 -16.66 -12.54 -17.38
N LEU A 110 -16.76 -11.60 -16.44
CA LEU A 110 -16.70 -11.86 -15.01
C LEU A 110 -18.13 -12.02 -14.48
N LEU A 111 -18.41 -13.13 -13.80
CA LEU A 111 -19.72 -13.44 -13.27
C LEU A 111 -19.80 -13.04 -11.79
N LEU A 112 -20.68 -12.10 -11.46
CA LEU A 112 -20.97 -11.64 -10.10
C LEU A 112 -22.42 -12.00 -9.76
N GLY A 113 -22.62 -13.22 -9.26
CA GLY A 113 -23.96 -13.77 -9.06
C GLY A 113 -24.75 -13.80 -10.37
N GLN A 114 -25.75 -12.93 -10.48
CA GLN A 114 -26.58 -12.80 -11.69
C GLN A 114 -26.05 -11.76 -12.70
N LYS A 115 -25.12 -10.89 -12.28
CA LYS A 115 -24.57 -9.83 -13.14
C LYS A 115 -23.36 -10.36 -13.92
N ARG A 116 -23.29 -10.00 -15.19
CA ARG A 116 -22.14 -10.26 -16.07
C ARG A 116 -21.41 -8.94 -16.31
N LEU A 117 -20.10 -8.93 -16.10
CA LEU A 117 -19.27 -7.75 -16.29
C LEU A 117 -18.20 -8.01 -17.34
N LYS A 118 -17.92 -6.98 -18.14
CA LYS A 118 -16.84 -6.95 -19.12
C LYS A 118 -15.62 -6.22 -18.56
N ALA A 119 -14.48 -6.39 -19.21
CA ALA A 119 -13.34 -5.51 -18.98
C ALA A 119 -13.74 -4.07 -19.39
N GLY A 120 -13.47 -3.11 -18.50
CA GLY A 120 -13.90 -1.72 -18.60
C GLY A 120 -15.11 -1.38 -17.72
N ASP A 121 -15.85 -2.37 -17.23
CA ASP A 121 -17.04 -2.10 -16.42
C ASP A 121 -16.69 -1.56 -15.03
N VAL A 122 -17.56 -0.67 -14.54
CA VAL A 122 -17.46 -0.08 -13.20
C VAL A 122 -18.37 -0.82 -12.22
N VAL A 123 -17.80 -1.18 -11.08
CA VAL A 123 -18.46 -1.86 -9.96
C VAL A 123 -18.49 -0.93 -8.76
N ARG A 124 -19.68 -0.74 -8.19
CA ARG A 124 -19.88 0.05 -6.97
C ARG A 124 -19.99 -0.89 -5.78
N ILE A 125 -19.14 -0.70 -4.77
CA ILE A 125 -19.10 -1.54 -3.56
C ILE A 125 -19.15 -0.63 -2.34
N SER A 126 -19.98 -0.99 -1.37
CA SER A 126 -20.01 -0.35 -0.06
C SER A 126 -19.08 -1.07 0.91
N PHE A 127 -18.06 -0.37 1.42
CA PHE A 127 -17.15 -0.88 2.44
C PHE A 127 -17.03 0.14 3.56
N GLU A 128 -17.25 -0.31 4.80
CA GLU A 128 -17.20 0.53 6.01
C GLU A 128 -18.03 1.83 5.90
N GLY A 129 -19.23 1.74 5.30
CA GLY A 129 -20.15 2.86 5.13
C GLY A 129 -19.81 3.82 3.98
N LYS A 130 -18.70 3.60 3.26
CA LYS A 130 -18.31 4.40 2.08
C LYS A 130 -18.55 3.62 0.80
N SER A 131 -19.04 4.31 -0.23
CA SER A 131 -19.20 3.75 -1.57
C SER A 131 -17.92 3.97 -2.38
N TYR A 132 -17.41 2.89 -2.96
CA TYR A 132 -16.23 2.90 -3.82
C TYR A 132 -16.59 2.43 -5.22
N GLU A 133 -16.00 3.08 -6.21
CA GLU A 133 -16.09 2.71 -7.62
C GLU A 133 -14.78 2.05 -8.04
N LEU A 134 -14.87 0.84 -8.56
CA LEU A 134 -13.76 0.05 -9.06
C LEU A 134 -13.98 -0.27 -10.53
N THR A 135 -12.95 -0.18 -11.35
CA THR A 135 -13.00 -0.55 -12.76
C THR A 135 -12.34 -1.90 -12.96
N ILE A 136 -13.01 -2.83 -13.63
CA ILE A 136 -12.38 -4.10 -14.02
C ILE A 136 -11.48 -3.83 -15.22
N THR A 137 -10.17 -4.01 -15.08
CA THR A 137 -9.22 -3.72 -16.16
C THR A 137 -8.95 -4.94 -17.01
N TYR A 138 -8.91 -6.12 -16.38
CA TYR A 138 -8.54 -7.36 -17.03
C TYR A 138 -9.33 -8.53 -16.44
N ILE A 139 -9.74 -9.46 -17.31
CA ILE A 139 -10.43 -10.69 -16.96
C ILE A 139 -9.67 -11.83 -17.65
N GLY A 140 -8.97 -12.63 -16.86
CA GLY A 140 -8.37 -13.89 -17.30
C GLY A 140 -9.31 -15.07 -17.05
N SER A 141 -8.88 -16.28 -17.40
CA SER A 141 -9.63 -17.51 -17.14
C SER A 141 -9.73 -17.83 -15.65
N THR A 142 -8.66 -17.60 -14.89
CA THR A 142 -8.55 -17.95 -13.46
C THR A 142 -8.29 -16.74 -12.55
N SER A 143 -8.19 -15.55 -13.11
CA SER A 143 -7.86 -14.32 -12.36
C SER A 143 -8.52 -13.11 -13.00
N PHE A 144 -8.64 -12.03 -12.22
CA PHE A 144 -9.10 -10.75 -12.72
C PHE A 144 -8.38 -9.62 -12.00
N THR A 145 -8.35 -8.46 -12.64
CA THR A 145 -7.70 -7.25 -12.13
C THR A 145 -8.72 -6.14 -11.97
N VAL A 146 -8.73 -5.55 -10.78
CA VAL A 146 -9.50 -4.34 -10.49
C VAL A 146 -8.56 -3.16 -10.35
N SER A 147 -9.02 -2.00 -10.80
CA SER A 147 -8.30 -0.74 -10.67
C SER A 147 -9.15 0.34 -10.03
N LYS A 148 -8.47 1.26 -9.33
CA LYS A 148 -9.06 2.46 -8.75
C LYS A 148 -8.01 3.56 -8.77
N SER A 149 -8.31 4.70 -9.40
CA SER A 149 -7.46 5.90 -9.41
C SER A 149 -5.98 5.63 -9.76
N GLY A 150 -5.72 4.71 -10.70
CA GLY A 150 -4.36 4.34 -11.14
C GLY A 150 -3.68 3.21 -10.36
N LEU A 151 -4.28 2.73 -9.28
CA LEU A 151 -3.83 1.53 -8.57
C LEU A 151 -4.52 0.30 -9.13
N SER A 152 -3.78 -0.80 -9.34
CA SER A 152 -4.30 -2.08 -9.83
C SER A 152 -4.02 -3.22 -8.85
N HIS A 153 -4.99 -4.09 -8.64
CA HIS A 153 -4.84 -5.30 -7.83
C HIS A 153 -5.40 -6.51 -8.57
N THR A 154 -4.59 -7.57 -8.68
CA THR A 154 -4.97 -8.81 -9.35
C THR A 154 -5.28 -9.90 -8.32
N ARG A 155 -6.43 -10.53 -8.49
CA ARG A 155 -6.97 -11.57 -7.61
C ARG A 155 -7.30 -12.83 -8.43
N PRO A 156 -7.08 -14.04 -7.88
CA PRO A 156 -7.61 -15.25 -8.48
C PRO A 156 -9.14 -15.33 -8.33
N THR A 157 -9.83 -15.73 -9.39
CA THR A 157 -11.23 -16.17 -9.29
C THR A 157 -11.24 -17.55 -8.65
N ARG A 158 -12.22 -17.84 -7.78
CA ARG A 158 -12.37 -19.15 -7.15
C ARG A 158 -12.79 -20.18 -8.20
N LEU A 159 -11.83 -20.66 -8.98
CA LEU A 159 -11.90 -21.82 -9.84
C LEU A 159 -10.68 -22.66 -9.50
N ALA A 160 -10.75 -23.33 -8.35
CA ALA A 160 -9.83 -24.40 -7.97
C ALA A 160 -10.69 -25.60 -7.63
N ARG A 161 -11.03 -26.37 -8.66
CA ARG A 161 -11.44 -27.76 -8.53
C ARG A 161 -10.80 -28.55 -9.64
#